data_AF-A0A6B3UMI8-F1
#
_entry.id   AF-A0A6B3UMI8-F1
#
_cell.length_a   1.000
_cell.length_b   1.000
_cell.length_c   1.000
_cell.angle_alpha   90.00
_cell.angle_beta   90.00
_cell.angle_gamma   90.00
#
_symmetry.space_group_name_H-M   'P 1'
#
loop_
_entity.id
_entity.type
_entity.pdbx_description
1 polymer ?
#
loop_
_entity_poly.entity_id
_entity_poly.type
_entity_poly.pdbx_seq_one_letter_code
_entity_poly.pdbx_strand_id
1 'polypeptide(L)'
;GRARPVAETKLSPDQAAARAIESAQAGRADARVTRLGWPTEKSSDWTVRLTGAKAEVKVADADGAVSVDTPKGGTDGVARVMRQIHYGTDTGPIWQTIIFLGGIAPLLLGVTGVIMWLKNRGGRRAVEAARRGR
;
A
#
# COMPACT_ATOMS: atom_id res chain seq x y z
N GLY A 1 9.04 -12.47 5.17
CA GLY A 1 10.26 -11.84 5.69
C GLY A 1 10.80 -10.81 4.72
N ARG A 2 11.19 -9.63 5.23
CA ARG A 2 11.83 -8.53 4.46
C ARG A 2 13.14 -9.05 3.86
N ALA A 3 13.38 -8.83 2.57
CA ALA A 3 14.63 -9.22 1.92
C ALA A 3 15.78 -8.35 2.46
N ARG A 4 16.94 -8.96 2.75
CA ARG A 4 18.12 -8.24 3.22
C ARG A 4 18.91 -7.67 2.04
N PRO A 5 19.46 -6.46 2.16
CA PRO A 5 20.43 -5.93 1.20
C PRO A 5 21.64 -6.87 1.06
N VAL A 6 22.15 -7.06 -0.15
CA VAL A 6 23.45 -7.71 -0.34
C VAL A 6 24.57 -6.80 0.18
N ALA A 7 25.58 -7.39 0.82
CA ALA A 7 26.69 -6.64 1.41
C ALA A 7 27.65 -6.09 0.34
N GLU A 8 27.82 -6.83 -0.76
CA GLU A 8 28.69 -6.48 -1.86
C GLU A 8 27.91 -6.43 -3.17
N THR A 9 28.22 -5.44 -3.98
CA THR A 9 27.67 -5.24 -5.33
C THR A 9 28.83 -5.07 -6.30
N LYS A 10 28.69 -5.59 -7.51
CA LYS A 10 29.69 -5.44 -8.57
C LYS A 10 29.63 -4.05 -9.21
N LEU A 11 28.42 -3.49 -9.31
CA LEU A 11 28.23 -2.10 -9.70
C LEU A 11 28.19 -1.21 -8.46
N SER A 12 28.72 -0.01 -8.59
CA SER A 12 28.45 1.07 -7.65
C SER A 12 27.05 1.66 -7.86
N PRO A 13 26.47 2.30 -6.83
CA PRO A 13 25.21 3.05 -6.95
C PRO A 13 25.21 4.03 -8.14
N ASP A 14 26.32 4.73 -8.35
CA ASP A 14 26.45 5.74 -9.40
C ASP A 14 26.51 5.11 -10.80
N GLN A 15 27.20 3.97 -10.94
CA GLN A 15 27.20 3.22 -12.20
C GLN A 15 25.80 2.70 -12.55
N ALA A 16 25.07 2.15 -11.58
CA ALA A 16 23.70 1.70 -11.81
C ALA A 16 22.77 2.87 -12.19
N ALA A 17 22.89 4.02 -11.52
CA ALA A 17 22.14 5.22 -11.84
C ALA A 17 22.46 5.77 -13.24
N ALA A 18 23.74 5.81 -13.61
CA ALA A 18 24.18 6.26 -14.94
C ALA A 18 23.60 5.37 -16.04
N ARG A 19 23.70 4.04 -15.89
CA ARG A 19 23.12 3.07 -16.84
C ARG A 19 21.61 3.25 -17.02
N ALA A 20 20.89 3.48 -15.93
CA ALA A 20 19.46 3.73 -16.00
C ALA A 20 19.13 5.04 -16.74
N ILE A 21 19.89 6.13 -16.48
CA ILE A 21 19.71 7.40 -17.20
C ILE A 21 20.04 7.24 -18.69
N GLU A 22 21.16 6.59 -19.03
CA GLU A 22 21.55 6.28 -20.42
C GLU A 22 20.43 5.54 -21.16
N SER A 23 19.80 4.55 -20.53
CA SER A 23 18.68 3.82 -21.13
C SER A 23 17.43 4.67 -21.41
N ALA A 24 17.25 5.75 -20.64
CA ALA A 24 16.09 6.65 -20.75
C ALA A 24 16.34 7.85 -21.68
N GLN A 25 17.59 8.21 -21.94
CA GLN A 25 17.97 9.32 -22.81
C GLN A 25 17.58 9.12 -24.28
N ALA A 26 17.19 7.90 -24.69
CA ALA A 26 16.52 7.65 -25.97
C ALA A 26 15.13 8.32 -26.08
N GLY A 27 14.56 8.90 -25.02
CA GLY A 27 13.25 9.57 -25.07
C GLY A 27 12.91 10.60 -24.00
N ARG A 28 13.80 10.94 -23.05
CA ARG A 28 13.55 11.96 -22.00
C ARG A 28 14.81 12.78 -21.66
N ALA A 29 14.86 14.02 -22.13
CA ALA A 29 15.97 14.95 -21.88
C ALA A 29 16.10 15.38 -20.40
N ASP A 30 15.06 15.18 -19.59
CA ASP A 30 14.95 15.57 -18.18
C ASP A 30 15.04 14.38 -17.21
N ALA A 31 15.47 13.20 -17.68
CA ALA A 31 15.54 12.00 -16.86
C ALA A 31 16.51 12.16 -15.66
N ARG A 32 15.97 12.20 -14.45
CA ARG A 32 16.73 12.20 -13.18
C ARG A 32 16.32 11.03 -12.29
N VAL A 33 17.28 10.45 -11.58
CA VAL A 33 17.02 9.43 -10.55
C VAL A 33 16.25 10.05 -9.39
N THR A 34 15.10 9.47 -9.07
CA THR A 34 14.23 9.85 -7.93
C THR A 34 14.22 8.80 -6.83
N ARG A 35 14.53 7.55 -7.17
CA ARG A 35 14.70 6.45 -6.23
C ARG A 35 15.77 5.50 -6.75
N LEU A 36 16.60 5.01 -5.84
CA LEU A 36 17.54 3.93 -6.07
C LEU A 36 17.31 2.84 -5.04
N GLY A 37 17.01 1.64 -5.51
CA GLY A 37 16.79 0.44 -4.72
C GLY A 37 18.05 -0.43 -4.72
N TRP A 38 18.51 -0.78 -3.52
CA TRP A 38 19.67 -1.62 -3.33
C TRP A 38 19.37 -3.09 -3.69
N PRO A 39 20.29 -3.83 -4.33
CA PRO A 39 20.13 -5.25 -4.60
C PRO A 39 19.94 -6.06 -3.30
N THR A 40 19.15 -7.12 -3.34
CA THR A 40 18.83 -7.93 -2.16
C THR A 40 19.12 -9.40 -2.40
N GLU A 41 19.15 -10.20 -1.33
CA GLU A 41 19.28 -11.66 -1.42
C GLU A 41 18.20 -12.32 -2.30
N LYS A 42 17.08 -11.64 -2.57
CA LYS A 42 15.99 -12.16 -3.43
C LYS A 42 16.01 -11.62 -4.87
N SER A 43 16.76 -10.55 -5.12
CA SER A 43 16.86 -9.91 -6.43
C SER A 43 18.16 -9.13 -6.46
N SER A 44 19.11 -9.58 -7.28
CA SER A 44 20.42 -8.98 -7.48
C SER A 44 20.40 -7.74 -8.37
N ASP A 45 19.22 -7.20 -8.68
CA ASP A 45 19.09 -6.08 -9.60
C ASP A 45 19.04 -4.77 -8.81
N TRP A 46 19.71 -3.74 -9.33
CA TRP A 46 19.49 -2.37 -8.93
C TRP A 46 18.16 -1.90 -9.50
N THR A 47 17.32 -1.30 -8.66
CA THR A 47 16.02 -0.78 -9.09
C THR A 47 16.05 0.75 -9.10
N VAL A 48 15.97 1.35 -10.28
CA VAL A 48 16.09 2.80 -10.47
C VAL A 48 14.76 3.39 -10.94
N ARG A 49 14.25 4.40 -10.23
CA ARG A 49 13.09 5.16 -10.66
C ARG A 49 13.52 6.51 -11.22
N LEU A 50 13.09 6.82 -12.43
CA LEU A 50 13.39 8.08 -13.09
C LEU A 50 12.20 9.05 -13.02
N THR A 51 12.49 10.34 -13.12
CA THR A 51 11.48 11.41 -13.18
C THR A 51 10.53 11.16 -14.35
N GLY A 52 9.23 11.26 -14.11
CA GLY A 52 8.19 11.03 -15.13
C GLY A 52 8.05 9.58 -15.63
N ALA A 53 8.86 8.64 -15.12
CA ALA A 53 8.79 7.24 -15.54
C ALA A 53 7.64 6.51 -14.82
N LYS A 54 6.78 5.83 -15.60
CA LYS A 54 5.70 4.98 -15.09
C LYS A 54 6.20 3.63 -14.56
N ALA A 55 7.32 3.16 -15.09
CA ALA A 55 7.96 1.89 -14.75
C ALA A 55 9.33 2.14 -14.10
N GLU A 56 9.78 1.19 -13.29
CA GLU A 56 11.14 1.20 -12.73
C GLU A 56 12.10 0.52 -13.72
N VAL A 57 13.33 1.01 -13.76
CA VAL A 57 14.41 0.45 -14.57
C VAL A 57 15.21 -0.48 -13.68
N LYS A 58 15.35 -1.74 -14.08
CA LYS A 58 16.24 -2.71 -13.44
C LYS A 58 17.57 -2.72 -14.16
N VAL A 59 18.64 -2.62 -13.39
CA VAL A 59 20.02 -2.75 -13.87
C VAL A 59 20.63 -3.96 -13.18
N ALA A 60 20.94 -5.00 -13.95
CA ALA A 60 21.54 -6.21 -13.41
C ALA A 60 22.92 -5.88 -12.82
N ASP A 61 23.17 -6.25 -11.56
CA ASP A 61 24.46 -6.02 -10.92
C ASP A 61 25.59 -6.82 -11.59
N ALA A 62 25.27 -7.96 -12.22
CA ALA A 62 26.26 -8.86 -12.80
C ALA A 62 27.04 -8.26 -13.98
N ASP A 63 26.34 -7.57 -14.88
CA ASP A 63 26.85 -7.14 -16.18
C ASP A 63 26.34 -5.75 -16.61
N GLY A 64 25.47 -5.12 -15.81
CA GLY A 64 24.85 -3.83 -16.13
C GLY A 64 23.75 -3.91 -17.18
N ALA A 65 23.23 -5.11 -17.50
CA ALA A 65 22.11 -5.26 -18.42
C ALA A 65 20.88 -4.50 -17.90
N VAL A 66 20.31 -3.65 -18.76
CA VAL A 66 19.16 -2.82 -18.42
C VAL A 66 17.87 -3.48 -18.91
N SER A 67 16.89 -3.58 -18.02
CA SER A 67 15.53 -3.99 -18.35
C SER A 67 14.52 -3.03 -17.73
N VAL A 68 13.38 -2.85 -18.39
CA VAL A 68 12.28 -2.07 -17.81
C VAL A 68 11.36 -3.04 -17.10
N ASP A 69 11.23 -2.87 -15.78
CA ASP A 69 10.23 -3.60 -15.01
C ASP A 69 8.89 -2.92 -15.25
N THR A 70 8.23 -3.31 -16.34
CA THR A 70 6.79 -3.09 -16.43
C THR A 70 6.17 -3.84 -15.26
N PRO A 71 5.32 -3.19 -14.43
CA PRO A 71 4.64 -3.89 -13.37
C PRO A 71 3.98 -5.12 -13.96
N LYS A 72 4.54 -6.32 -13.71
CA LYS A 72 3.85 -7.56 -14.00
C LYS A 72 2.58 -7.44 -13.18
N GLY A 73 1.42 -7.40 -13.85
CA GLY A 73 0.09 -7.27 -13.25
C GLY A 73 -0.25 -8.49 -12.40
N GLY A 74 0.59 -8.78 -11.42
CA GLY A 74 0.64 -10.00 -10.64
C GLY A 74 -0.23 -9.80 -9.42
N THR A 75 -1.33 -10.55 -9.37
CA THR A 75 -2.40 -10.55 -8.34
C THR A 75 -3.45 -9.43 -8.44
N ASP A 76 -3.38 -8.59 -9.48
CA ASP A 76 -4.08 -7.31 -9.62
C ASP A 76 -5.57 -7.36 -10.02
N GLY A 77 -6.22 -8.52 -9.97
CA GLY A 77 -7.67 -8.60 -10.15
C GLY A 77 -8.39 -8.18 -8.87
N VAL A 78 -8.42 -9.09 -7.90
CA VAL A 78 -9.19 -8.96 -6.67
C VAL A 78 -8.66 -7.83 -5.78
N ALA A 79 -7.34 -7.69 -5.63
CA ALA A 79 -6.77 -6.64 -4.79
C ALA A 79 -7.05 -5.22 -5.34
N ARG A 80 -7.08 -5.07 -6.67
CA ARG A 80 -7.45 -3.81 -7.34
C ARG A 80 -8.94 -3.54 -7.21
N VAL A 81 -9.77 -4.55 -7.44
CA VAL A 81 -11.23 -4.46 -7.26
C VAL A 81 -11.57 -4.10 -5.81
N MET A 82 -10.91 -4.72 -4.82
CA MET A 82 -11.09 -4.39 -3.41
C MET A 82 -10.72 -2.93 -3.12
N ARG A 83 -9.59 -2.42 -3.63
CA ARG A 83 -9.22 -1.00 -3.48
C ARG A 83 -10.25 -0.07 -4.12
N GLN A 84 -10.74 -0.42 -5.32
CA GLN A 84 -11.73 0.39 -6.02
C GLN A 84 -13.07 0.44 -5.27
N ILE A 85 -13.56 -0.72 -4.82
CA ILE A 85 -14.79 -0.85 -4.02
C ILE A 85 -14.64 -0.13 -2.68
N HIS A 86 -13.48 -0.25 -2.03
CA HIS A 86 -13.21 0.32 -0.71
C HIS A 86 -13.09 1.85 -0.71
N TYR A 87 -12.38 2.42 -1.70
CA TYR A 87 -12.23 3.87 -1.80
C TYR A 87 -13.41 4.55 -2.48
N GLY A 88 -14.19 3.83 -3.29
CA GLY A 88 -15.27 4.40 -4.10
C GLY A 88 -14.78 5.39 -5.17
N THR A 89 -13.47 5.48 -5.42
CA THR A 89 -12.90 6.34 -6.46
C THR A 89 -13.37 5.84 -7.83
N ASP A 90 -13.77 6.77 -8.71
CA ASP A 90 -14.35 6.50 -10.04
C ASP A 90 -15.63 5.65 -10.04
N THR A 91 -16.38 5.68 -8.93
CA THR A 91 -17.71 5.05 -8.86
C THR A 91 -18.81 6.11 -8.90
N GLY A 92 -19.90 5.85 -9.62
CA GLY A 92 -20.99 6.80 -9.80
C GLY A 92 -21.73 7.13 -8.49
N PRO A 93 -22.64 8.14 -8.51
CA PRO A 93 -23.32 8.66 -7.32
C PRO A 93 -24.13 7.62 -6.54
N ILE A 94 -24.63 6.58 -7.23
CA ILE A 94 -25.35 5.47 -6.60
C ILE A 94 -24.44 4.71 -5.63
N TRP A 95 -23.21 4.38 -6.04
CA TRP A 95 -22.26 3.61 -5.22
C TRP A 95 -21.77 4.42 -4.02
N GLN A 96 -21.52 5.70 -4.21
CA GLN A 96 -21.17 6.62 -3.13
C GLN A 96 -22.27 6.71 -2.08
N THR A 97 -23.54 6.72 -2.52
CA THR A 97 -24.70 6.70 -1.60
C THR A 97 -24.75 5.40 -0.79
N ILE A 98 -24.48 4.25 -1.42
CA ILE A 98 -24.43 2.95 -0.71
C ILE A 98 -23.34 2.96 0.36
N ILE A 99 -22.11 3.42 0.04
CA ILE A 99 -21.02 3.52 1.03
C ILE A 99 -21.42 4.45 2.18
N PHE A 100 -22.00 5.61 1.86
CA PHE A 100 -22.43 6.59 2.86
C PHE A 100 -23.47 6.00 3.83
N LEU A 101 -24.52 5.37 3.30
CA LEU A 101 -25.54 4.67 4.10
C LEU A 101 -24.92 3.50 4.89
N GLY A 102 -23.98 2.78 4.28
CA GLY A 102 -23.20 1.73 4.93
C GLY A 102 -22.42 2.23 6.14
N GLY A 103 -21.95 3.48 6.14
CA GLY A 103 -21.29 4.13 7.27
C GLY A 103 -22.24 4.54 8.40
N ILE A 104 -23.53 4.77 8.12
CA ILE A 104 -24.54 5.11 9.13
C ILE A 104 -24.91 3.88 9.98
N ALA A 105 -24.94 2.68 9.36
CA ALA A 105 -25.27 1.45 10.08
C ALA A 105 -24.39 1.17 11.32
N PRO A 106 -23.04 1.17 11.24
CA PRO A 106 -22.19 0.97 12.41
C PRO A 106 -22.30 2.10 13.43
N LEU A 107 -22.61 3.33 13.02
CA LEU A 107 -22.90 4.44 13.94
C LEU A 107 -24.15 4.13 14.78
N LEU A 108 -25.25 3.73 14.15
CA LEU A 108 -26.50 3.37 14.83
C LEU A 108 -26.32 2.15 15.74
N LEU A 109 -25.61 1.13 15.27
CA LEU A 109 -25.30 -0.05 16.08
C LEU A 109 -24.40 0.29 17.27
N GLY A 110 -23.44 1.21 17.10
CA GLY A 110 -22.59 1.70 18.17
C GLY A 110 -23.40 2.43 19.26
N VAL A 111 -24.26 3.37 18.86
CA VAL A 111 -25.12 4.12 19.79
C VAL A 111 -26.06 3.19 20.54
N THR A 112 -26.75 2.30 19.83
CA THR A 112 -27.69 1.35 20.46
C THR A 112 -26.97 0.36 21.38
N GLY A 113 -25.80 -0.15 20.97
CA GLY A 113 -24.95 -0.99 21.80
C GLY A 113 -24.50 -0.31 23.09
N VAL A 114 -24.08 0.96 23.03
CA VAL A 114 -23.72 1.75 24.22
C VAL A 114 -24.92 1.94 25.14
N ILE A 115 -26.10 2.29 24.60
CA ILE A 115 -27.33 2.45 25.38
C ILE A 115 -27.68 1.14 26.09
N MET A 116 -27.66 0.01 25.38
CA MET A 116 -27.93 -1.31 25.95
C MET A 116 -26.94 -1.67 27.05
N TRP A 117 -25.66 -1.37 26.84
CA TRP A 117 -24.61 -1.61 27.82
C TRP A 117 -24.81 -0.79 29.10
N LEU A 118 -25.11 0.50 28.97
CA LEU A 118 -25.37 1.39 30.11
C LEU A 118 -26.63 0.97 30.88
N LYS A 119 -27.72 0.64 30.18
CA LYS A 119 -28.97 0.15 30.80
C LYS A 119 -28.75 -1.16 31.56
N ASN A 120 -28.06 -2.12 30.96
CA ASN A 120 -27.76 -3.39 31.61
C ASN A 120 -26.82 -3.21 32.82
N ARG A 121 -25.86 -2.29 32.75
CA ARG A 121 -24.95 -1.97 33.87
C ARG A 121 -25.68 -1.29 35.03
N GLY A 122 -26.63 -0.39 34.75
CA GLY A 122 -27.47 0.25 35.76
C GLY A 122 -28.43 -0.72 36.45
N GLY A 123 -29.08 -1.61 35.68
CA GLY A 123 -29.97 -2.64 36.21
C GLY A 123 -29.26 -3.62 37.15
N ARG A 124 -28.04 -4.05 36.80
CA ARG A 124 -27.22 -4.92 37.66
C ARG A 124 -26.87 -4.25 39.00
N ARG A 125 -26.50 -2.97 38.98
CA ARG A 125 -26.22 -2.20 40.21
C ARG A 125 -27.44 -2.03 41.11
N ALA A 126 -28.62 -1.80 40.52
CA ALA A 126 -29.87 -1.67 41.28
C ALA A 126 -30.26 -3.00 41.95
N VAL A 127 -30.11 -4.13 41.24
CA VAL A 127 -30.38 -5.47 41.79
C VAL A 127 -29.38 -5.84 42.89
N GLU A 128 -28.09 -5.52 42.73
CA GLU A 128 -27.08 -5.73 43.77
C GLU A 128 -27.33 -4.87 45.02
N ALA A 129 -27.73 -3.60 44.85
CA ALA A 129 -28.12 -2.73 45.96
C ALA A 129 -29.35 -3.28 46.70
N ALA A 130 -30.37 -3.75 45.98
CA ALA A 130 -31.56 -4.36 46.56
C ALA A 130 -31.31 -5.74 47.23
N ARG A 131 -30.20 -6.41 46.91
CA ARG A 131 -29.74 -7.63 47.59
C ARG A 131 -28.90 -7.36 48.83
N ARG A 132 -28.16 -6.24 48.89
CA ARG A 132 -27.39 -5.83 50.07
C ARG A 132 -28.22 -5.15 51.17
N GLY A 133 -29.39 -4.61 50.81
CA GLY A 133 -30.33 -4.00 51.76
C GLY A 133 -31.34 -4.97 52.39
N ARG A 134 -31.20 -6.28 52.16
CA ARG A 134 -32.00 -7.35 52.78
C ARG A 134 -31.14 -8.19 53.71
#